data_AF-A0A258TCA7-F1
#
_entry.id   AF-A0A258TCA7-F1
#
_cell.length_a   1.000
_cell.length_b   1.000
_cell.length_c   1.000
_cell.angle_alpha   90.00
_cell.angle_beta   90.00
_cell.angle_gamma   90.00
#
_symmetry.space_group_name_H-M   'P 1'
#
loop_
_entity.id
_entity.type
_entity.pdbx_description
1 polymer ?
#
loop_
_entity_poly.entity_id
_entity_poly.type
_entity_poly.pdbx_seq_one_letter_code
_entity_poly.pdbx_strand_id
1 'polypeptide(L)'
;MRAFTTNDLNKQVGEVTDAATKSPIVITRHRKPRFVMMSYEHYQKIRGEGDPRRAYAAGETPDDVASLFSAELDRLATGEGYDDDR
;
A
#
# COMPACT_ATOMS: atom_id res chain seq x y z
N MET A 1 1.00 -18.16 7.02
CA MET A 1 1.76 -17.17 7.83
C MET A 1 2.44 -17.91 8.96
N ARG A 2 3.78 -17.90 9.05
CA ARG A 2 4.50 -18.57 10.16
C ARG A 2 4.34 -17.75 11.43
N ALA A 3 4.36 -18.41 12.59
CA ALA A 3 4.31 -17.78 13.90
C ALA A 3 5.53 -18.19 14.71
N PHE A 4 6.14 -17.21 15.38
CA PHE A 4 7.24 -17.38 16.30
C PHE A 4 6.87 -16.78 17.64
N THR A 5 7.44 -17.29 18.72
CA THR A 5 7.32 -16.64 20.03
C THR A 5 8.37 -15.54 20.18
N THR A 6 8.18 -14.63 21.14
CA THR A 6 9.24 -13.69 21.53
C THR A 6 10.53 -14.40 21.96
N ASN A 7 10.42 -15.63 22.49
CA ASN A 7 11.58 -16.42 22.88
C ASN A 7 12.34 -16.95 21.65
N ASP A 8 11.61 -17.41 20.63
CA ASP A 8 12.21 -17.88 19.37
C ASP A 8 12.95 -16.73 18.66
N LEU A 9 12.36 -15.52 18.65
CA LEU A 9 13.03 -14.33 18.12
C LEU A 9 14.37 -14.05 18.83
N ASN A 10 14.42 -14.17 20.16
CA ASN A 10 15.65 -13.93 20.91
C ASN A 10 16.72 -15.03 20.71
N LYS A 11 16.29 -16.28 20.52
CA LYS A 11 17.20 -17.44 20.41
C LYS A 11 17.65 -17.73 18.98
N GLN A 12 16.83 -17.40 18.00
CA GLN A 12 16.98 -17.82 16.60
C GLN A 12 16.76 -16.64 15.66
N VAL A 13 17.34 -15.49 15.98
CA VAL A 13 17.06 -14.24 15.25
C VAL A 13 17.27 -14.39 13.75
N GLY A 14 18.30 -15.12 13.30
CA GLY A 14 18.61 -15.36 11.89
C GLY A 14 17.50 -16.12 11.15
N GLU A 15 17.01 -17.22 11.71
CA GLU A 15 15.90 -17.98 11.10
C GLU A 15 14.62 -17.14 11.04
N VAL A 16 14.35 -16.38 12.11
CA VAL A 16 13.16 -15.54 12.19
C VAL A 16 13.22 -14.39 11.18
N THR A 17 14.39 -13.74 11.00
CA THR A 17 14.59 -12.71 9.97
C THR A 17 14.52 -13.28 8.56
N ASP A 18 15.10 -14.46 8.31
CA ASP A 18 15.04 -15.12 7.00
C ASP A 18 13.60 -15.49 6.62
N ALA A 19 12.82 -15.94 7.60
CA ALA A 19 11.40 -16.20 7.42
C ALA A 19 10.62 -14.91 7.12
N ALA A 20 10.89 -13.82 7.85
CA ALA A 20 10.25 -12.52 7.67
C ALA A 20 10.57 -11.85 6.31
N THR A 21 11.76 -12.12 5.76
CA THR A 21 12.16 -11.67 4.42
C THR A 21 11.33 -12.35 3.33
N LYS A 22 11.05 -13.65 3.48
CA LYS A 22 10.26 -14.42 2.50
C LYS A 22 8.77 -14.10 2.56
N SER A 23 8.25 -13.84 3.76
CA SER A 23 6.83 -13.54 3.97
C SER A 23 6.60 -12.92 5.34
N PRO A 24 5.55 -12.10 5.55
CA PRO A 24 5.17 -11.64 6.88
C PRO A 24 4.95 -12.80 7.87
N ILE A 25 5.44 -12.63 9.09
CA ILE A 25 5.31 -13.61 10.19
C ILE A 25 4.71 -12.96 11.43
N VAL A 26 4.07 -13.77 12.28
CA VAL A 26 3.50 -13.29 13.55
C VAL A 26 4.47 -13.56 14.69
N ILE A 27 4.71 -12.55 15.53
CA ILE A 27 5.37 -12.73 16.83
C ILE A 27 4.29 -12.80 17.92
N THR A 28 4.33 -13.89 18.68
CA THR A 28 3.38 -14.19 19.75
C THR A 28 4.02 -14.03 21.12
N ARG A 29 3.19 -13.64 22.10
CA ARG A 29 3.54 -13.62 23.53
C ARG A 29 2.45 -14.34 24.30
N HIS A 30 2.84 -15.31 25.14
CA HIS A 30 1.90 -16.18 25.86
C HIS A 30 0.80 -16.75 24.95
N ARG A 31 1.20 -17.26 23.77
CA ARG A 31 0.31 -17.83 22.74
C ARG A 31 -0.69 -16.86 22.08
N LYS A 32 -0.60 -15.55 22.38
CA LYS A 32 -1.42 -14.52 21.72
C LYS A 32 -0.59 -13.76 20.68
N PRO A 33 -1.12 -13.51 19.46
CA PRO A 33 -0.51 -12.61 18.49
C PRO A 33 -0.29 -11.23 19.10
N ARG A 34 0.87 -10.61 18.86
CA ARG A 34 1.17 -9.25 19.35
C ARG A 34 1.76 -8.35 18.27
N PHE A 35 2.64 -8.90 17.44
CA PHE A 35 3.30 -8.14 16.39
C PHE A 35 3.36 -8.97 15.10
N VAL A 36 3.55 -8.27 14.00
CA VAL A 36 3.93 -8.85 12.71
C VAL A 36 5.35 -8.35 12.39
N MET A 37 6.20 -9.25 11.92
CA MET A 37 7.51 -8.91 11.38
C MET A 37 7.51 -9.21 9.88
N MET A 38 8.05 -8.30 9.09
CA MET A 38 8.17 -8.40 7.63
C MET A 38 9.36 -7.55 7.17
N SER A 39 9.78 -7.71 5.91
CA SER A 39 10.77 -6.80 5.33
C SER A 39 10.23 -5.37 5.27
N TYR A 40 11.14 -4.40 5.37
CA TYR A 40 10.80 -2.99 5.26
C TYR A 40 10.13 -2.66 3.92
N GLU A 41 10.61 -3.26 2.82
CA GLU A 41 10.02 -3.09 1.49
C GLU A 41 8.56 -3.57 1.44
N HIS A 42 8.24 -4.69 2.08
CA HIS A 42 6.87 -5.20 2.15
C HIS A 42 5.99 -4.26 2.97
N TYR A 43 6.48 -3.80 4.13
CA TYR A 43 5.79 -2.80 4.93
C TYR A 43 5.49 -1.55 4.10
N GLN A 44 6.45 -1.08 3.31
CA GLN A 44 6.28 0.11 2.47
C GLN A 44 5.28 -0.07 1.34
N LYS A 45 5.24 -1.24 0.69
CA LYS A 45 4.21 -1.59 -0.29
C LYS A 45 2.80 -1.55 0.33
N ILE A 46 2.63 -2.09 1.54
CA ILE A 46 1.33 -2.08 2.24
C ILE A 46 0.93 -0.67 2.67
N ARG A 47 1.89 0.15 3.08
CA ARG A 47 1.64 1.56 3.47
C ARG A 47 1.23 2.45 2.31
N GLY A 48 1.31 1.95 1.07
CA GLY A 48 0.97 2.73 -0.13
C GLY A 48 2.02 3.80 -0.46
N GLU A 49 3.16 3.81 0.21
CA GLU A 49 4.28 4.70 -0.14
C GLU A 49 4.98 4.26 -1.45
N GLY A 50 4.66 3.07 -1.96
CA GLY A 50 5.23 2.51 -3.20
C GLY A 50 4.44 2.73 -4.48
N ASP A 51 3.15 3.10 -4.43
CA ASP A 51 2.34 3.38 -5.62
C ASP A 51 1.49 4.65 -5.38
N PRO A 52 1.83 5.79 -6.01
CA PRO A 52 1.09 7.03 -5.83
C PRO A 52 -0.30 6.98 -6.49
N ARG A 53 -0.59 5.96 -7.32
CA ARG A 53 -1.87 5.84 -8.01
C ARG A 53 -2.93 5.36 -7.03
N ARG A 54 -4.01 6.12 -6.92
CA ARG A 54 -5.20 5.75 -6.16
C ARG A 54 -6.33 5.42 -7.12
N ALA A 55 -6.96 4.27 -6.92
CA ALA A 55 -8.22 3.94 -7.57
C ALA A 55 -9.36 4.43 -6.68
N TYR A 56 -10.30 5.17 -7.26
CA TYR A 56 -11.52 5.63 -6.60
C TYR A 56 -12.71 4.96 -7.26
N ALA A 57 -13.67 4.46 -6.48
CA ALA A 57 -14.94 4.01 -7.04
C ALA A 57 -15.80 5.20 -7.48
N ALA A 58 -16.84 4.94 -8.27
CA ALA A 58 -17.82 5.95 -8.62
C ALA A 58 -18.48 6.51 -7.34
N GLY A 59 -18.39 7.83 -7.14
CA GLY A 59 -18.87 8.50 -5.92
C GLY A 59 -17.85 8.63 -4.79
N GLU A 60 -16.62 8.08 -4.95
CA GLU A 60 -15.52 8.24 -3.99
C GLU A 60 -14.42 9.18 -4.50
N THR A 61 -14.65 9.86 -5.62
CA THR A 61 -13.69 10.81 -6.20
C THR A 61 -13.48 11.98 -5.24
N PRO A 62 -12.24 12.25 -4.80
CA PRO A 62 -11.93 13.41 -3.98
C PRO A 62 -12.22 14.74 -4.70
N ASP A 63 -12.58 15.78 -3.95
CA ASP A 63 -12.99 17.08 -4.50
C ASP A 63 -11.90 17.75 -5.35
N ASP A 64 -10.63 17.60 -4.98
CA ASP A 64 -9.49 18.12 -5.73
C ASP A 64 -9.35 17.42 -7.09
N VAL A 65 -9.49 16.10 -7.11
CA VAL A 65 -9.48 15.30 -8.35
C VAL A 65 -10.70 15.62 -9.20
N ALA A 66 -11.90 15.69 -8.60
CA ALA A 66 -13.14 16.02 -9.30
C ALA A 66 -13.06 17.39 -9.97
N SER A 67 -12.53 18.39 -9.27
CA SER A 67 -12.36 19.75 -9.79
C SER A 67 -11.44 19.80 -11.02
N LEU A 68 -10.34 19.02 -11.02
CA LEU A 68 -9.44 18.93 -12.17
C LEU A 68 -10.14 18.32 -13.40
N PHE A 69 -10.89 17.23 -13.19
CA PHE A 69 -11.64 16.58 -14.27
C PHE A 69 -12.76 17.47 -14.81
N SER A 70 -13.54 18.12 -13.93
CA SER A 70 -14.61 19.03 -14.33
C SER A 70 -14.08 20.21 -15.14
N ALA A 71 -12.97 20.82 -14.71
CA ALA A 71 -12.36 21.93 -15.44
C ALA A 71 -11.94 21.55 -16.87
N GLU A 72 -11.35 20.36 -17.07
CA GLU A 72 -10.97 19.90 -18.40
C GLU A 72 -12.18 19.49 -19.25
N LEU A 73 -13.20 18.86 -18.63
CA LEU A 73 -14.45 18.55 -19.33
C LEU A 73 -15.17 19.80 -19.82
N ASP A 74 -15.19 20.87 -19.01
CA ASP A 74 -15.78 22.15 -19.38
C ASP A 74 -15.01 22.79 -20.56
N ARG A 75 -13.68 22.74 -20.54
CA ARG A 75 -12.81 23.19 -21.63
C ARG A 75 -13.07 22.42 -22.93
N LEU A 76 -13.20 21.09 -22.84
CA LEU A 76 -13.53 20.27 -24.00
C LEU A 76 -14.96 20.52 -24.49
N ALA A 77 -15.91 20.75 -23.58
CA ALA A 77 -17.31 21.02 -23.95
C ALA A 77 -17.48 22.33 -24.74
N THR A 78 -16.59 23.32 -24.56
CA THR A 78 -16.59 24.57 -25.34
C THR A 78 -15.91 24.43 -26.71
N GLY A 79 -15.41 23.24 -27.05
CA GLY A 79 -14.75 22.98 -28.34
C GLY A 79 -13.27 23.36 -28.38
N GLU A 80 -12.70 23.81 -27.27
CA GLU A 80 -11.27 24.09 -27.16
C GLU A 80 -10.50 22.82 -26.80
N GLY A 81 -9.50 22.44 -27.62
CA GLY A 81 -8.62 21.30 -27.33
C GLY A 81 -8.86 20.03 -28.17
N TYR A 82 -9.78 20.05 -29.13
CA TYR A 82 -9.90 18.99 -30.15
C TYR A 82 -8.93 19.17 -31.34
N ASP A 83 -8.11 20.22 -31.34
CA ASP A 83 -7.22 20.59 -32.44
C ASP A 83 -5.76 20.38 -32.00
N ASP A 84 -5.24 19.16 -32.17
CA ASP A 84 -3.79 18.94 -32.31
C ASP A 84 -3.41 17.63 -33.03
N ASP A 85 -4.31 17.04 -33.83
CA ASP A 85 -3.94 15.96 -34.76
C ASP A 85 -3.96 16.48 -36.20
N ARG A 86 -2.85 17.11 -36.63
CA ARG A 86 -2.56 17.36 -38.04
C ARG A 86 -1.14 16.98 -38.44
#